data_AF-A0A382MQ41-F1
#
_entry.id   AF-A0A382MQ41-F1
#
_cell.length_a   1.000
_cell.length_b   1.000
_cell.length_c   1.000
_cell.angle_alpha   90.00
_cell.angle_beta   90.00
_cell.angle_gamma   90.00
#
_symmetry.space_group_name_H-M   'P 1'
#
loop_
_entity.id
_entity.type
_entity.pdbx_description
1 polymer ?
#
loop_
_entity_poly.entity_id
_entity_poly.type
_entity_poly.pdbx_seq_one_letter_code
_entity_poly.pdbx_strand_id
1 'polypeptide(L)'
;MHGIPTIDIDLRRDSARVTRDVEYACHEIGFMYIRGHGIDMGTVTAMQKMVASYFSRPLQKKLDDRISRDNYRGYIPTGFFSPNSGEGTTDCYEGYKLHFEASADDPICNACDLYGPNKWPVDPAGFKKAVLNYWDACDVVAHRLLRILAQ
;
A
#
# COMPACT_ATOMS: atom_id res chain seq x y z
N MET A 1 -16.87 8.99 -22.69
CA MET A 1 -16.04 8.67 -21.51
C MET A 1 -15.85 7.17 -21.48
N HIS A 2 -14.63 6.68 -21.64
CA HIS A 2 -14.33 5.26 -21.41
C HIS A 2 -14.35 5.01 -19.91
N GLY A 3 -15.15 4.05 -19.45
CA GLY A 3 -15.13 3.63 -18.04
C GLY A 3 -13.83 2.89 -17.71
N ILE A 4 -13.46 2.82 -16.43
CA ILE A 4 -12.29 2.04 -15.99
C ILE A 4 -12.58 0.55 -16.23
N PRO A 5 -11.77 -0.15 -17.04
CA PRO A 5 -12.03 -1.55 -17.39
C PRO A 5 -11.76 -2.47 -16.20
N THR A 6 -12.49 -3.58 -16.13
CA THR A 6 -12.17 -4.69 -15.22
C THR A 6 -11.51 -5.82 -16.00
N ILE A 7 -10.25 -6.11 -15.69
CA ILE A 7 -9.42 -7.10 -16.40
C ILE A 7 -9.23 -8.33 -15.52
N ASP A 8 -9.46 -9.50 -16.11
CA ASP A 8 -9.18 -10.78 -15.47
C ASP A 8 -7.72 -11.15 -15.72
N ILE A 9 -6.89 -11.09 -14.68
CA ILE A 9 -5.45 -11.33 -14.86
C ILE A 9 -5.09 -12.83 -14.86
N ASP A 10 -6.07 -13.74 -14.92
CA ASP A 10 -5.83 -15.17 -15.02
C ASP A 10 -5.28 -15.61 -16.39
N LEU A 11 -3.95 -15.56 -16.52
CA LEU A 11 -3.18 -15.95 -17.73
C LEU A 11 -3.42 -17.37 -18.25
N ARG A 12 -4.04 -18.26 -17.45
CA ARG A 12 -4.44 -19.60 -17.91
C ARG A 12 -5.54 -19.56 -18.97
N ARG A 13 -6.24 -18.43 -19.12
CA ARG A 13 -7.39 -18.31 -20.01
C ARG A 13 -7.04 -17.79 -21.40
N ASP A 14 -6.22 -16.75 -21.50
CA ASP A 14 -5.74 -16.16 -22.76
C ASP A 14 -4.67 -15.07 -22.47
N SER A 15 -3.38 -15.43 -22.46
CA SER A 15 -2.31 -14.51 -22.09
C SER A 15 -2.16 -13.33 -23.06
N ALA A 16 -2.38 -13.54 -24.36
CA ALA A 16 -2.21 -12.51 -25.38
C ALA A 16 -3.30 -11.44 -25.27
N ARG A 17 -4.55 -11.85 -25.02
CA ARG A 17 -5.64 -10.91 -24.77
C ARG A 17 -5.43 -10.13 -23.48
N VAL A 18 -5.07 -10.79 -22.38
CA VAL A 18 -4.83 -10.11 -21.10
C VAL A 18 -3.76 -9.04 -21.24
N THR A 19 -2.67 -9.33 -21.95
CA THR A 19 -1.58 -8.36 -22.19
C THR A 19 -2.09 -7.13 -22.96
N ARG A 20 -2.81 -7.32 -24.07
CA ARG A 20 -3.39 -6.19 -24.83
C ARG A 20 -4.38 -5.36 -24.02
N ASP A 21 -5.23 -6.01 -23.22
CA ASP A 21 -6.22 -5.31 -22.40
C ASP A 21 -5.51 -4.46 -21.32
N VAL A 22 -4.45 -4.99 -20.71
CA VAL A 22 -3.62 -4.29 -19.71
C VAL A 22 -2.86 -3.12 -20.35
N GLU A 23 -2.23 -3.34 -21.50
CA GLU A 23 -1.52 -2.30 -22.26
C GLU A 23 -2.47 -1.15 -22.63
N TYR A 24 -3.62 -1.46 -23.23
CA TYR A 24 -4.64 -0.46 -23.58
C TYR A 24 -5.08 0.35 -22.35
N ALA A 25 -5.35 -0.32 -21.21
CA ALA A 25 -5.76 0.38 -20.00
C ALA A 25 -4.65 1.31 -19.46
N CYS A 26 -3.38 0.91 -19.54
CA CYS A 26 -2.26 1.74 -19.14
C CYS A 26 -2.05 2.95 -20.08
N HIS A 27 -2.19 2.77 -21.38
CA HIS A 27 -1.92 3.82 -22.38
C HIS A 27 -3.08 4.82 -22.54
N GLU A 28 -4.32 4.32 -22.60
CA GLU A 28 -5.48 5.14 -22.99
C GLU A 28 -6.30 5.64 -21.81
N ILE A 29 -6.18 5.00 -20.64
CA ILE A 29 -7.02 5.28 -19.46
C ILE A 29 -6.17 5.67 -18.24
N GLY A 30 -5.00 5.03 -18.07
CA GLY A 30 -4.13 5.17 -16.90
C GLY A 30 -4.56 4.33 -15.69
N PHE A 31 -5.69 3.63 -15.76
CA PHE A 31 -6.24 2.84 -14.65
C PHE A 31 -7.01 1.60 -15.12
N MET A 32 -7.05 0.58 -14.26
CA MET A 32 -7.86 -0.64 -14.43
C MET A 32 -8.29 -1.20 -13.06
N TYR A 33 -9.43 -1.87 -13.02
CA TYR A 33 -9.76 -2.82 -11.97
C TYR A 33 -9.25 -4.20 -12.36
N ILE A 34 -8.85 -5.01 -11.38
CA ILE A 34 -8.40 -6.38 -11.61
C ILE A 34 -9.32 -7.38 -10.90
N ARG A 35 -9.57 -8.53 -11.54
CA ARG A 35 -10.13 -9.73 -10.92
C ARG A 35 -9.23 -10.92 -11.21
N GLY A 36 -9.44 -12.05 -10.52
CA GLY A 36 -8.57 -13.21 -10.66
C GLY A 36 -7.18 -13.02 -10.04
N HIS A 37 -7.03 -12.03 -9.15
CA HIS A 37 -5.78 -11.72 -8.45
C HIS A 37 -5.39 -12.78 -7.41
N GLY A 38 -6.36 -13.55 -6.88
CA GLY A 38 -6.09 -14.71 -6.02
C GLY A 38 -5.73 -14.37 -4.57
N ILE A 39 -5.93 -13.12 -4.14
CA ILE A 39 -5.77 -12.74 -2.73
C ILE A 39 -6.96 -13.31 -1.96
N ASP A 40 -6.67 -14.05 -0.89
CA ASP A 40 -7.69 -14.59 0.00
C ASP A 40 -8.49 -13.46 0.69
N MET A 41 -9.81 -13.55 0.62
CA MET A 41 -10.69 -12.52 1.18
C MET A 41 -10.63 -12.45 2.72
N GLY A 42 -10.24 -13.54 3.38
CA GLY A 42 -9.95 -13.55 4.82
C GLY A 42 -8.76 -12.65 5.16
N THR A 43 -7.70 -12.66 4.34
CA THR A 43 -6.52 -11.78 4.48
C THR A 43 -6.91 -10.31 4.33
N VAL A 44 -7.70 -9.97 3.31
CA VAL A 44 -8.20 -8.59 3.10
C VAL A 44 -9.02 -8.13 4.30
N THR A 45 -9.97 -8.94 4.73
CA THR A 45 -10.88 -8.61 5.83
C THR A 45 -10.13 -8.49 7.16
N ALA A 46 -9.14 -9.34 7.41
CA ALA A 46 -8.31 -9.26 8.61
C ALA A 46 -7.50 -7.96 8.68
N MET A 47 -6.86 -7.58 7.58
CA MET A 47 -6.14 -6.31 7.46
C MET A 47 -7.08 -5.13 7.70
N GLN A 48 -8.23 -5.08 7.01
CA GLN A 48 -9.21 -4.00 7.16
C GLN A 48 -9.71 -3.85 8.60
N LYS A 49 -9.99 -4.96 9.28
CA LYS A 49 -10.40 -4.95 10.70
C LYS A 49 -9.30 -4.40 11.61
N MET A 50 -8.04 -4.77 11.39
CA MET A 50 -6.94 -4.26 12.22
C MET A 50 -6.67 -2.77 11.96
N VAL A 51 -6.76 -2.34 10.71
CA VAL A 51 -6.67 -0.91 10.34
C VAL A 51 -7.79 -0.11 11.00
N ALA A 52 -9.04 -0.56 10.90
CA ALA A 52 -10.17 0.09 11.55
C ALA A 52 -10.02 0.14 13.08
N SER A 53 -9.60 -0.97 13.70
CA SER A 53 -9.36 -1.06 15.14
C SER A 53 -8.23 -0.13 15.61
N TYR A 54 -7.18 0.06 14.80
CA TYR A 54 -6.13 1.01 15.10
C TYR A 54 -6.65 2.44 15.07
N PHE A 55 -7.36 2.82 14.00
CA PHE A 55 -7.83 4.20 13.84
C PHE A 55 -8.94 4.59 14.81
N SER A 56 -9.68 3.62 15.37
CA SER A 56 -10.65 3.87 16.45
C SER A 56 -10.03 4.21 17.81
N ARG A 57 -8.70 4.09 17.96
CA ARG A 57 -8.00 4.44 19.20
C ARG A 57 -8.02 5.96 19.44
N PRO A 58 -7.95 6.43 20.70
CA PRO A 58 -7.84 7.85 21.00
C PRO A 58 -6.65 8.49 20.29
N LEU A 59 -6.80 9.74 19.83
CA LEU A 59 -5.74 10.46 19.10
C LEU A 59 -4.39 10.40 19.82
N GLN A 60 -4.37 10.58 21.14
CA GLN A 60 -3.13 10.54 21.92
C GLN A 60 -2.37 9.22 21.77
N LYS A 61 -3.08 8.10 21.64
CA LYS A 61 -2.49 6.76 21.43
C LYS A 61 -1.96 6.57 20.01
N LYS A 62 -2.56 7.23 19.03
CA LYS A 62 -2.06 7.24 17.63
C LYS A 62 -0.84 8.15 17.49
N LEU A 63 -0.80 9.26 18.22
CA LEU A 63 0.32 10.21 18.24
C LEU A 63 1.62 9.60 18.78
N ASP A 64 1.54 8.55 19.62
CA ASP A 64 2.70 7.79 20.08
C ASP A 64 3.45 7.11 18.90
N ASP A 65 2.73 6.79 17.82
CA ASP A 65 3.26 6.12 16.62
C ASP A 65 3.63 7.10 15.49
N ARG A 66 3.58 8.42 15.74
CA ARG A 66 3.60 9.42 14.66
C ARG A 66 4.88 9.40 13.81
N ILE A 67 4.71 9.77 12.55
CA ILE A 67 5.82 10.13 11.67
C ILE A 67 6.53 11.41 12.16
N SER A 68 7.80 11.55 11.81
CA SER A 68 8.61 12.76 11.99
C SER A 68 9.28 13.13 10.67
N ARG A 69 9.90 14.33 10.62
CA ARG A 69 10.67 14.77 9.44
C ARG A 69 11.85 13.85 9.14
N ASP A 70 12.40 13.20 10.17
CA ASP A 70 13.54 12.28 10.02
C ASP A 70 13.11 10.81 9.87
N ASN A 71 11.82 10.51 10.09
CA ASN A 71 11.28 9.16 9.92
C ASN A 71 9.81 9.18 9.50
N TYR A 72 9.58 9.00 8.21
CA TYR A 72 8.26 8.99 7.57
C TYR A 72 7.47 7.69 7.75
N ARG A 73 7.84 6.81 8.70
CA ARG A 73 7.13 5.54 8.99
C ARG A 73 6.31 5.69 10.27
N GLY A 74 5.04 5.30 10.22
CA GLY A 74 4.09 5.40 11.33
C GLY A 74 2.83 6.22 11.03
N TYR A 75 2.18 6.70 12.08
CA TYR A 75 0.91 7.43 12.02
C TYR A 75 1.07 8.83 11.40
N ILE A 76 0.19 9.17 10.47
CA ILE A 76 0.04 10.48 9.83
C ILE A 76 -1.17 11.18 10.44
N PRO A 77 -0.98 12.24 11.24
CA PRO A 77 -2.08 13.08 11.70
C PRO A 77 -2.72 13.86 10.54
N THR A 78 -4.00 14.19 10.68
CA THR A 78 -4.68 15.12 9.78
C THR A 78 -3.92 16.45 9.69
N GLY A 79 -3.83 16.98 8.47
CA GLY A 79 -3.13 18.22 8.20
C GLY A 79 -1.60 18.13 8.21
N PHE A 80 -1.02 16.93 8.34
CA PHE A 80 0.44 16.76 8.34
C PHE A 80 1.07 17.04 6.97
N PHE A 81 0.41 16.63 5.89
CA PHE A 81 0.87 16.88 4.53
C PHE A 81 0.18 18.10 3.92
N SER A 82 0.94 18.84 3.12
CA SER A 82 0.50 20.01 2.38
C SER A 82 0.94 19.89 0.92
N PRO A 83 0.29 20.60 -0.01
CA PRO A 83 0.75 20.68 -1.39
C PRO A 83 2.22 21.10 -1.49
N ASN A 84 2.96 20.51 -2.43
CA ASN A 84 4.37 20.84 -2.66
C ASN A 84 4.59 22.28 -3.14
N SER A 85 3.56 22.91 -3.71
CA SER A 85 3.57 24.35 -4.06
C SER A 85 3.70 25.25 -2.82
N GLY A 86 3.41 24.75 -1.63
CA GLY A 86 3.25 25.55 -0.42
C GLY A 86 1.95 26.36 -0.38
N GLU A 87 1.15 26.28 -1.43
CA GLU A 87 -0.13 26.97 -1.58
C GLU A 87 -1.28 25.96 -1.59
N GLY A 88 -2.29 26.17 -0.74
CA GLY A 88 -3.48 25.33 -0.65
C GLY A 88 -3.76 24.82 0.76
N THR A 89 -4.83 24.05 0.90
CA THR A 89 -5.23 23.43 2.16
C THR A 89 -4.45 22.16 2.42
N THR A 90 -4.15 21.89 3.69
CA THR A 90 -3.52 20.62 4.09
C THR A 90 -4.47 19.44 3.88
N ASP A 91 -3.90 18.24 3.84
CA ASP A 91 -4.65 17.01 3.59
C ASP A 91 -5.61 16.69 4.75
N CYS A 92 -6.88 16.47 4.41
CA CYS A 92 -7.96 16.12 5.34
C CYS A 92 -8.11 14.60 5.53
N TYR A 93 -6.99 13.88 5.70
CA TYR A 93 -7.01 12.45 6.07
C TYR A 93 -6.03 12.17 7.20
N GLU A 94 -6.30 11.11 7.95
CA GLU A 94 -5.29 10.46 8.78
C GLU A 94 -4.83 9.15 8.13
N GLY A 95 -3.60 8.72 8.38
CA GLY A 95 -3.01 7.57 7.68
C GLY A 95 -1.97 6.84 8.50
N TYR A 96 -1.48 5.72 7.98
CA TYR A 96 -0.35 5.00 8.53
C TYR A 96 0.60 4.67 7.38
N LYS A 97 1.80 5.24 7.41
CA LYS A 97 2.78 5.12 6.34
C LYS A 97 3.78 4.03 6.66
N LEU A 98 3.95 3.13 5.69
CA LEU A 98 4.92 2.05 5.74
C LEU A 98 5.86 2.19 4.55
N HIS A 99 7.11 1.80 4.76
CA HIS A 99 8.11 1.60 3.72
C HIS A 99 8.36 0.09 3.59
N PHE A 100 9.23 -0.30 2.64
CA PHE A 100 9.79 -1.65 2.63
C PHE A 100 10.37 -1.99 4.01
N GLU A 101 10.04 -3.16 4.54
CA GLU A 101 10.53 -3.61 5.84
C GLU A 101 12.01 -3.99 5.70
N ALA A 102 12.90 -3.10 6.12
CA ALA A 102 14.33 -3.37 6.23
C ALA A 102 14.72 -3.52 7.71
N SER A 103 15.59 -4.47 8.03
CA SER A 103 16.12 -4.58 9.38
C SER A 103 17.07 -3.41 9.68
N ALA A 104 17.26 -3.09 10.96
CA ALA A 104 18.11 -1.96 11.35
C ALA A 104 19.59 -2.16 10.99
N ASP A 105 19.98 -3.43 10.83
CA ASP A 105 21.30 -3.94 10.50
C ASP A 105 21.48 -4.23 9.00
N ASP A 106 20.46 -4.00 8.16
CA ASP A 106 20.58 -4.14 6.71
C ASP A 106 21.59 -3.10 6.16
N PRO A 107 22.59 -3.51 5.35
CA PRO A 107 23.53 -2.59 4.74
C PRO A 107 22.90 -1.42 3.97
N ILE A 108 21.68 -1.58 3.45
CA ILE A 108 20.95 -0.52 2.75
C ILE A 108 20.70 0.70 3.66
N CYS A 109 20.56 0.49 4.97
CA CYS A 109 20.34 1.57 5.94
C CYS A 109 21.56 2.50 6.06
N ASN A 110 22.77 2.01 5.75
CA ASN A 110 23.97 2.85 5.67
C ASN A 110 24.09 3.61 4.35
N ALA A 111 23.41 3.12 3.30
CA ALA A 111 23.43 3.73 1.97
C ALA A 111 22.31 4.74 1.76
N CYS A 112 21.18 4.60 2.46
CA CYS A 112 20.02 5.46 2.28
C CYS A 112 19.12 5.50 3.53
N ASP A 113 18.99 6.68 4.13
CA ASP A 113 18.17 6.94 5.33
C ASP A 113 16.66 6.66 5.14
N LEU A 114 16.21 6.50 3.89
CA LEU A 114 14.84 6.12 3.55
C LEU A 114 14.55 4.63 3.79
N TYR A 115 15.56 3.84 4.17
CA TYR A 115 15.42 2.45 4.59
C TYR A 115 15.66 2.28 6.10
N GLY A 116 15.05 1.25 6.65
CA GLY A 116 15.05 0.96 8.09
C GLY A 116 13.71 0.37 8.53
N PRO A 117 13.62 -0.08 9.79
CA PRO A 117 12.45 -0.78 10.29
C PRO A 117 11.22 0.13 10.31
N ASN A 118 10.06 -0.42 9.94
CA ASN A 118 8.80 0.28 10.15
C ASN A 118 8.48 0.39 11.64
N LYS A 119 7.75 1.46 11.99
CA LYS A 119 7.12 1.58 13.29
C LYS A 119 5.84 0.77 13.26
N TRP A 120 5.61 -0.02 14.31
CA TRP A 120 4.44 -0.86 14.44
C TRP A 120 3.78 -0.60 15.80
N PRO A 121 2.45 -0.43 15.85
CA PRO A 121 1.79 -0.19 17.11
C PRO A 121 1.73 -1.47 17.94
N VAL A 122 1.81 -1.32 19.26
CA VAL A 122 1.63 -2.45 20.20
C VAL A 122 0.16 -2.90 20.24
N ASP A 123 -0.76 -1.97 20.00
CA ASP A 123 -2.22 -2.15 20.06
C ASP A 123 -2.88 -1.57 18.80
N PRO A 124 -3.73 -2.32 18.07
CA PRO A 124 -4.20 -3.68 18.38
C PRO A 124 -3.11 -4.75 18.18
N ALA A 125 -3.13 -5.74 19.07
CA ALA A 125 -2.25 -6.90 18.95
C ALA A 125 -2.48 -7.60 17.59
N GLY A 126 -1.40 -7.90 16.88
CA GLY A 126 -1.46 -8.53 15.55
C GLY A 126 -1.59 -7.56 14.38
N PHE A 127 -1.60 -6.23 14.61
CA PHE A 127 -1.63 -5.22 13.54
C PHE A 127 -0.54 -5.45 12.48
N LYS A 128 0.73 -5.57 12.91
CA LYS A 128 1.87 -5.85 12.03
C LYS A 128 1.62 -7.09 11.15
N LYS A 129 1.21 -8.19 11.77
CA LYS A 129 0.99 -9.47 11.07
C LYS A 129 -0.11 -9.36 10.03
N ALA A 130 -1.25 -8.76 10.38
CA ALA A 130 -2.38 -8.63 9.46
C ALA A 130 -2.03 -7.74 8.24
N VAL A 131 -1.32 -6.64 8.47
CA VAL A 131 -0.90 -5.72 7.40
C VAL A 131 0.15 -6.37 6.50
N LEU A 132 1.19 -7.00 7.06
CA LEU A 132 2.22 -7.66 6.26
C LEU A 132 1.70 -8.85 5.47
N ASN A 133 0.78 -9.65 6.03
CA ASN A 133 0.15 -10.72 5.26
C ASN A 133 -0.58 -10.20 4.01
N TYR A 134 -1.25 -9.05 4.12
CA TYR A 134 -1.89 -8.41 2.97
C TYR A 134 -0.88 -7.76 2.02
N TRP A 135 0.21 -7.18 2.54
CA TRP A 135 1.32 -6.66 1.76
C TRP A 135 1.93 -7.75 0.87
N ASP A 136 2.31 -8.89 1.47
CA ASP A 136 2.90 -10.02 0.76
C ASP A 136 1.97 -10.56 -0.35
N ALA A 137 0.66 -10.62 -0.05
CA ALA A 137 -0.33 -11.02 -1.04
C ALA A 137 -0.46 -10.02 -2.19
N CYS A 138 -0.39 -8.71 -1.90
CA CYS A 138 -0.34 -7.66 -2.93
C CYS A 138 0.94 -7.74 -3.77
N ASP A 139 2.09 -8.03 -3.16
CA ASP A 139 3.36 -8.15 -3.88
C ASP A 139 3.31 -9.29 -4.89
N VAL A 140 2.70 -10.44 -4.56
CA VAL A 140 2.49 -11.52 -5.54
C VAL A 140 1.69 -11.05 -6.75
N VAL A 141 0.65 -10.25 -6.53
CA VAL A 141 -0.18 -9.67 -7.60
C VAL A 141 0.61 -8.64 -8.40
N ALA A 142 1.37 -7.76 -7.74
CA ALA A 142 2.20 -6.75 -8.39
C ALA A 142 3.25 -7.40 -9.31
N HIS A 143 3.96 -8.43 -8.83
CA HIS A 143 4.92 -9.17 -9.66
C HIS A 143 4.25 -9.84 -10.87
N ARG A 144 3.02 -10.34 -10.72
CA ARG A 144 2.26 -10.89 -11.84
C ARG A 144 1.92 -9.82 -12.88
N LEU A 145 1.47 -8.65 -12.45
CA LEU A 145 1.18 -7.52 -13.35
C LEU A 145 2.43 -7.06 -14.08
N LEU A 146 3.57 -6.94 -13.38
CA LEU A 146 4.86 -6.59 -13.99
C LEU A 146 5.28 -7.62 -15.05
N ARG A 147 5.06 -8.92 -14.82
CA ARG A 147 5.33 -9.95 -15.83
C ARG A 147 4.42 -9.83 -17.06
N ILE A 148 3.19 -9.37 -16.91
CA ILE A 148 2.27 -9.13 -18.03
C ILE A 148 2.73 -7.92 -18.84
N LEU A 149 3.09 -6.85 -18.15
CA LEU A 149 3.59 -5.61 -18.77
C LEU A 149 4.95 -5.76 -19.46
N ALA A 150 5.73 -6.78 -19.07
CA ALA A 150 7.03 -7.06 -19.66
C ALA A 150 6.98 -7.98 -20.89
N GLN A 151 5.79 -8.45 -21.29
CA GLN A 151 5.59 -9.22 -22.54
C GLN A 151 5.46 -8.28 -23.73
#